data_AF-A0A7K4HCJ0-F1
#
_entry.id   AF-A0A7K4HCJ0-F1
#
_cell.length_a   1.000
_cell.length_b   1.000
_cell.length_c   1.000
_cell.angle_alpha   90.00
_cell.angle_beta   90.00
_cell.angle_gamma   90.00
#
_symmetry.space_group_name_H-M   'P 1'
#
loop_
_entity.id
_entity.type
_entity.pdbx_description
1 polymer ?
#
loop_
_entity_poly.entity_id
_entity_poly.type
_entity_poly.pdbx_seq_one_letter_code
_entity_poly.pdbx_strand_id
1 'polypeptide(L)'
;MNLKLKKFDVFYIVGLIAATIFMVLEFIFGFVALNITYLIFFWTMKLLSGFGLVLTVSNAILWILNRFTEKFSKKEVQALVIFQLIIPGILIGYAIYSIVSSLPPTIPPTGIQYWIDLLVFLYGVISLILTLYIIPLIKEEFQEAADEGVVDRVKREAKEIGRKIKKGYFSLRKKYAKVQIQDQMTLGDVLDIWRNRFAVYLLIPIAIGSLIFTPVAFVCIIFWLKIFVFDKGEPKLYERIALLISMIWIATITCLSYAFKLVFFTSIEPFFWTIQVFYLVGILISTCIYLYRFIKLKGITIKKVKEEIRERRSANANKD
;
A
#
# COMPACT_ATOMS: atom_id res chain seq x y z
N MET A 1 14.78 33.26 -2.70
CA MET A 1 14.30 31.85 -2.75
C MET A 1 13.34 31.59 -3.94
N ASN A 2 13.55 32.12 -5.16
CA ASN A 2 12.46 32.18 -6.17
C ASN A 2 12.80 31.75 -7.62
N LEU A 3 14.08 31.63 -8.00
CA LEU A 3 14.47 31.29 -9.38
C LEU A 3 14.51 29.77 -9.67
N LYS A 4 14.77 28.93 -8.67
CA LYS A 4 14.81 27.45 -8.82
C LYS A 4 13.42 26.78 -8.83
N LEU A 5 12.38 27.49 -8.38
CA LEU A 5 10.99 27.01 -8.37
C LEU A 5 10.27 27.34 -9.69
N LYS A 6 10.37 28.59 -10.18
CA LYS A 6 9.79 28.97 -11.49
C LYS A 6 10.33 28.13 -12.65
N LYS A 7 11.62 27.79 -12.65
CA LYS A 7 12.22 26.90 -13.65
C LYS A 7 11.65 25.47 -13.60
N PHE A 8 11.25 25.00 -12.42
CA PHE A 8 10.64 23.67 -12.26
C PHE A 8 9.22 23.65 -12.80
N ASP A 9 8.43 24.70 -12.58
CA ASP A 9 7.05 24.78 -13.10
C ASP A 9 7.02 24.79 -14.63
N VAL A 10 7.91 25.57 -15.23
CA VAL A 10 8.06 25.61 -16.70
C VAL A 10 8.49 24.24 -17.22
N PHE A 11 9.47 23.60 -16.57
CA PHE A 11 9.90 22.25 -16.94
C PHE A 11 8.77 21.22 -16.82
N TYR A 12 7.95 21.31 -15.76
CA TYR A 12 6.81 20.42 -15.55
C TYR A 12 5.76 20.57 -16.65
N ILE A 13 5.35 21.80 -16.97
CA ILE A 13 4.33 22.05 -18.00
C ILE A 13 4.85 21.66 -19.39
N VAL A 14 6.07 22.07 -19.74
CA VAL A 14 6.67 21.73 -21.04
C VAL A 14 6.85 20.22 -21.17
N GLY A 15 7.32 19.55 -20.12
CA GLY A 15 7.48 18.10 -20.10
C GLY A 15 6.14 17.36 -20.23
N LEU A 16 5.07 17.85 -19.59
CA LEU A 16 3.74 17.27 -19.71
C LEU A 16 3.17 17.42 -21.14
N ILE A 17 3.36 18.58 -21.77
CA ILE A 17 2.97 18.81 -23.17
C ILE A 17 3.76 17.88 -24.09
N ALA A 18 5.08 17.80 -23.91
CA ALA A 18 5.94 16.92 -24.71
C ALA A 18 5.55 15.45 -24.55
N ALA A 19 5.27 14.99 -23.32
CA ALA A 19 4.81 13.63 -23.06
C ALA A 19 3.44 13.34 -23.71
N THR A 20 2.55 14.34 -23.75
CA THR A 20 1.24 14.21 -24.41
C THR A 20 1.39 14.11 -25.93
N ILE A 21 2.23 14.95 -26.53
CA ILE A 21 2.54 14.87 -27.97
C ILE A 21 3.15 13.51 -28.30
N PHE A 22 4.11 13.05 -27.49
CA PHE A 22 4.77 11.76 -27.68
C PHE A 22 3.76 10.60 -27.63
N MET A 23 2.86 10.59 -26.64
CA MET A 23 1.80 9.59 -26.55
C MET A 23 0.91 9.59 -27.80
N VAL A 24 0.46 10.76 -28.28
CA VAL A 24 -0.36 10.86 -29.49
C VAL A 24 0.38 10.33 -30.72
N LEU A 25 1.68 10.64 -30.86
CA LEU A 25 2.50 10.10 -31.95
C LEU A 25 2.61 8.56 -31.86
N GLU A 26 2.85 8.00 -30.67
CA GLU A 26 2.90 6.54 -30.49
C GLU A 26 1.60 5.85 -30.90
N PHE A 27 0.45 6.45 -30.56
CA PHE A 27 -0.86 5.94 -30.96
C PHE A 27 -1.09 6.01 -32.48
N ILE A 28 -0.65 7.08 -33.15
CA ILE A 28 -0.84 7.26 -34.61
C ILE A 28 0.06 6.32 -35.41
N PHE A 29 1.33 6.19 -35.02
CA PHE A 29 2.32 5.42 -35.77
C PHE A 29 2.33 3.92 -35.44
N GLY A 30 1.49 3.48 -34.50
CA GLY A 30 1.21 2.06 -34.26
C GLY A 30 2.45 1.25 -33.85
N PHE A 31 3.30 1.82 -32.98
CA PHE A 31 4.52 1.13 -32.56
C PHE A 31 4.19 -0.22 -31.90
N VAL A 32 4.85 -1.30 -32.38
CA VAL A 32 4.79 -2.68 -31.85
C VAL A 32 5.03 -2.74 -30.33
N ALA A 33 5.67 -1.70 -29.77
CA ALA A 33 5.86 -1.49 -28.34
C ALA A 33 4.55 -1.50 -27.52
N LEU A 34 3.39 -1.20 -28.11
CA LEU A 34 2.10 -1.13 -27.41
C LEU A 34 1.71 -2.43 -26.69
N ASN A 35 1.96 -3.60 -27.27
CA ASN A 35 1.57 -4.87 -26.63
C ASN A 35 2.47 -5.19 -25.42
N ILE A 36 3.76 -4.88 -25.50
CA ILE A 36 4.71 -5.11 -24.40
C ILE A 36 4.46 -4.11 -23.28
N THR A 37 4.26 -2.83 -23.58
CA THR A 37 3.95 -1.82 -22.56
C THR A 37 2.61 -2.09 -21.89
N TYR A 38 1.63 -2.62 -22.62
CA TYR A 38 0.36 -3.06 -22.04
C TYR A 38 0.50 -4.30 -21.14
N LEU A 39 1.38 -5.25 -21.49
CA LEU A 39 1.72 -6.36 -20.60
C LEU A 39 2.38 -5.86 -19.30
N ILE A 40 3.33 -4.93 -19.40
CA ILE A 40 3.99 -4.29 -18.25
C ILE A 40 2.99 -3.53 -17.38
N PHE A 41 2.01 -2.86 -18.00
CA PHE A 41 0.89 -2.23 -17.29
C PHE A 41 0.15 -3.26 -16.44
N PHE A 42 -0.24 -4.40 -17.01
CA PHE A 42 -0.95 -5.45 -16.26
C PHE A 42 -0.11 -6.12 -15.18
N TRP A 43 1.19 -6.36 -15.42
CA TRP A 43 2.11 -6.82 -14.38
C TRP A 43 2.12 -5.88 -13.18
N THR A 44 2.24 -4.59 -13.46
CA THR A 44 2.22 -3.54 -12.43
C THR A 44 0.89 -3.52 -11.69
N MET A 45 -0.23 -3.48 -12.41
CA MET A 45 -1.55 -3.40 -11.81
C MET A 45 -1.88 -4.62 -10.96
N LYS A 46 -1.46 -5.82 -11.37
CA LYS A 46 -1.64 -7.05 -10.59
C LYS A 46 -0.72 -7.11 -9.38
N LEU A 47 0.52 -6.66 -9.48
CA LEU A 47 1.39 -6.48 -8.32
C LEU A 47 0.76 -5.52 -7.30
N LEU A 48 0.27 -4.37 -7.76
CA LEU A 48 -0.41 -3.38 -6.91
C LEU A 48 -1.69 -3.94 -6.30
N SER A 49 -2.49 -4.70 -7.06
CA SER A 49 -3.69 -5.35 -6.56
C SER A 49 -3.37 -6.31 -5.40
N GLY A 50 -2.38 -7.18 -5.56
CA GLY A 50 -1.95 -8.11 -4.52
C GLY A 50 -1.44 -7.41 -3.26
N PHE A 51 -0.66 -6.35 -3.44
CA PHE A 51 -0.21 -5.50 -2.33
C PHE A 51 -1.38 -4.80 -1.63
N GLY A 52 -2.33 -4.28 -2.41
CA GLY A 52 -3.51 -3.56 -1.94
C GLY A 52 -4.42 -4.41 -1.08
N LEU A 53 -4.67 -5.66 -1.47
CA LEU A 53 -5.52 -6.58 -0.72
C LEU A 53 -5.02 -6.82 0.70
N VAL A 54 -3.73 -7.14 0.85
CA VAL A 54 -3.14 -7.40 2.17
C VAL A 54 -3.19 -6.16 3.05
N LEU A 55 -2.92 -4.99 2.47
CA LEU A 55 -2.97 -3.71 3.18
C LEU A 55 -4.39 -3.36 3.61
N THR A 56 -5.37 -3.52 2.72
CA THR A 56 -6.79 -3.25 2.98
C THR A 56 -7.37 -4.18 4.04
N VAL A 57 -7.07 -5.48 3.96
CA VAL A 57 -7.45 -6.46 5.00
C VAL A 57 -6.86 -6.06 6.35
N SER A 58 -5.58 -5.69 6.36
CA SER A 58 -4.90 -5.29 7.60
C SER A 58 -5.54 -4.04 8.21
N ASN A 59 -5.83 -3.03 7.39
CA ASN A 59 -6.49 -1.80 7.82
C ASN A 59 -7.93 -2.04 8.29
N ALA A 60 -8.69 -2.91 7.60
CA ALA A 60 -10.05 -3.24 7.98
C ALA A 60 -10.11 -3.92 9.36
N ILE A 61 -9.21 -4.88 9.62
CA ILE A 61 -9.13 -5.56 10.93
C ILE A 61 -8.74 -4.56 12.02
N LEU A 62 -7.79 -3.66 11.76
CA LEU A 62 -7.42 -2.61 12.71
C LEU A 62 -8.57 -1.64 12.99
N TRP A 63 -9.33 -1.27 11.97
CA TRP A 63 -10.50 -0.42 12.11
C TRP A 63 -11.58 -1.08 12.97
N ILE A 64 -11.87 -2.37 12.73
CA ILE A 64 -12.80 -3.17 13.54
C ILE A 64 -12.32 -3.21 15.00
N LEU A 65 -11.05 -3.55 15.23
CA LEU A 65 -10.47 -3.60 16.57
C LEU A 65 -10.57 -2.27 17.30
N ASN A 66 -10.31 -1.16 16.61
CA ASN A 66 -10.40 0.18 17.19
C ASN A 66 -11.86 0.54 17.54
N ARG A 67 -12.80 0.35 16.61
CA ARG A 67 -14.20 0.74 16.77
C ARG A 67 -14.92 -0.06 17.86
N PHE A 68 -14.58 -1.33 18.02
CA PHE A 68 -15.25 -2.24 18.96
C PHE A 68 -14.36 -2.66 20.14
N THR A 69 -13.35 -1.85 20.46
CA THR A 69 -12.36 -2.09 21.53
C THR A 69 -12.98 -2.50 22.88
N GLU A 70 -14.17 -1.99 23.19
CA GLU A 70 -14.83 -2.22 24.48
C GLU A 70 -15.74 -3.45 24.51
N LYS A 71 -16.15 -3.95 23.34
CA LYS A 71 -17.06 -5.10 23.22
C LYS A 71 -16.34 -6.43 23.06
N PHE A 72 -15.06 -6.41 22.68
CA PHE A 72 -14.33 -7.64 22.39
C PHE A 72 -13.78 -8.34 23.64
N SER A 73 -14.02 -9.65 23.72
CA SER A 73 -13.37 -10.55 24.67
C SER A 73 -11.94 -10.90 24.22
N LYS A 74 -11.12 -11.44 25.14
CA LYS A 74 -9.73 -11.86 24.84
C LYS A 74 -9.68 -12.89 23.70
N LYS A 75 -10.65 -13.81 23.66
CA LYS A 75 -10.73 -14.87 22.64
C LYS A 75 -11.03 -14.27 21.27
N GLU A 76 -11.92 -13.29 21.18
CA GLU A 76 -12.27 -12.61 19.93
C GLU A 76 -11.11 -11.79 19.36
N VAL A 77 -10.39 -11.04 20.21
CA VAL A 77 -9.20 -10.30 19.77
C VAL A 77 -8.12 -11.27 19.25
N GLN A 78 -7.90 -12.38 19.95
CA GLN A 78 -6.93 -13.40 19.50
C GLN A 78 -7.37 -14.04 18.18
N ALA A 79 -8.66 -14.32 18.01
CA ALA A 79 -9.19 -14.85 16.76
C ALA A 79 -9.01 -13.87 15.59
N LEU A 80 -9.27 -12.57 15.79
CA LEU A 80 -9.04 -11.54 14.78
C LEU A 80 -7.57 -11.43 14.36
N VAL A 81 -6.64 -11.51 15.32
CA VAL A 81 -5.20 -11.50 15.03
C VAL A 81 -4.76 -12.75 14.28
N ILE A 82 -5.29 -13.93 14.63
CA ILE A 82 -5.03 -15.18 13.90
C ILE A 82 -5.59 -15.08 12.49
N PHE A 83 -6.82 -14.58 12.35
CA PHE A 83 -7.48 -14.38 11.06
C PHE A 83 -6.67 -13.46 10.14
N GLN A 84 -6.10 -12.38 10.69
CA GLN A 84 -5.20 -11.47 9.96
C GLN A 84 -3.93 -12.15 9.43
N LEU A 85 -3.43 -13.19 10.12
CA LEU A 85 -2.27 -13.98 9.67
C LEU A 85 -2.67 -15.07 8.67
N ILE A 86 -3.87 -15.62 8.79
CA ILE A 86 -4.39 -16.66 7.89
C ILE A 86 -4.76 -16.09 6.52
N ILE A 87 -5.38 -14.91 6.44
CA ILE A 87 -5.84 -14.34 5.16
C ILE A 87 -4.70 -14.24 4.13
N PRO A 88 -3.52 -13.68 4.44
CA PRO A 88 -2.40 -13.67 3.49
C PRO A 88 -2.01 -15.08 3.02
N GLY A 89 -2.05 -16.08 3.90
CA GLY A 89 -1.79 -17.47 3.53
C GLY A 89 -2.81 -18.03 2.54
N ILE A 90 -4.11 -17.73 2.74
CA ILE A 90 -5.18 -18.09 1.80
C ILE A 90 -4.96 -17.39 0.45
N LEU A 91 -4.61 -16.10 0.45
CA LEU A 91 -4.33 -15.35 -0.78
C LEU A 91 -3.12 -15.89 -1.54
N ILE A 92 -2.06 -16.31 -0.83
CA ILE A 92 -0.90 -16.97 -1.43
C ILE A 92 -1.31 -18.30 -2.07
N GLY A 93 -2.06 -19.14 -1.35
CA GLY A 93 -2.56 -20.41 -1.87
C GLY A 93 -3.43 -20.22 -3.12
N TYR A 94 -4.33 -19.24 -3.08
CA TYR A 94 -5.15 -18.85 -4.23
C TYR A 94 -4.30 -18.39 -5.41
N ALA A 95 -3.31 -17.51 -5.18
CA ALA A 95 -2.44 -17.02 -6.24
C ALA A 95 -1.60 -18.14 -6.90
N ILE A 96 -1.10 -19.11 -6.11
CA ILE A 96 -0.40 -20.29 -6.64
C ILE A 96 -1.35 -21.13 -7.51
N TYR A 97 -2.57 -21.38 -7.02
CA TYR A 97 -3.60 -22.08 -7.79
C TYR A 97 -3.90 -21.35 -9.11
N SER A 98 -4.09 -20.03 -9.07
CA SER A 98 -4.34 -19.20 -10.26
C SER A 98 -3.17 -19.23 -11.25
N ILE A 99 -1.91 -19.30 -10.79
CA ILE A 99 -0.75 -19.46 -11.68
C ILE A 99 -0.83 -20.81 -12.40
N VAL A 100 -1.00 -21.90 -11.64
CA VAL A 100 -1.05 -23.26 -12.20
C VAL A 100 -2.21 -23.42 -13.18
N SER A 101 -3.40 -22.89 -12.85
CA SER A 101 -4.57 -22.94 -13.72
C SER A 101 -4.45 -22.07 -14.98
N SER A 102 -3.54 -21.09 -14.96
CA SER A 102 -3.30 -20.19 -16.10
C SER A 102 -2.20 -20.68 -17.05
N LEU A 103 -1.47 -21.75 -16.70
CA LEU A 103 -0.42 -22.32 -17.55
C LEU A 103 -1.02 -22.96 -18.82
N PRO A 104 -0.34 -22.89 -19.97
CA PRO A 104 -0.78 -23.55 -21.19
C PRO A 104 -0.80 -25.09 -21.04
N PRO A 105 -1.83 -25.80 -21.55
CA PRO A 105 -3.03 -25.29 -22.20
C PRO A 105 -3.99 -24.65 -21.18
N THR A 106 -4.27 -23.36 -21.37
CA THR A 106 -5.03 -22.55 -20.42
C THR A 106 -6.50 -22.96 -20.47
N ILE A 107 -7.06 -23.36 -19.33
CA ILE A 107 -8.51 -23.49 -19.18
C ILE A 107 -9.01 -22.09 -18.82
N PRO A 108 -9.69 -21.37 -19.73
CA PRO A 108 -10.17 -20.03 -19.40
C PRO A 108 -11.10 -20.12 -18.19
N PRO A 109 -10.91 -19.29 -17.15
CA PRO A 109 -11.79 -19.31 -16.00
C PRO A 109 -13.21 -18.98 -16.47
N THR A 110 -14.14 -19.90 -16.20
CA THR A 110 -15.56 -19.77 -16.58
C THR A 110 -16.43 -19.72 -15.33
N GLY A 111 -17.58 -19.03 -15.44
CA GLY A 111 -18.56 -18.95 -14.35
C GLY A 111 -18.07 -18.13 -13.15
N ILE A 112 -18.28 -18.65 -11.94
CA ILE A 112 -18.07 -17.93 -10.67
C ILE A 112 -16.60 -17.54 -10.46
N GLN A 113 -15.66 -18.39 -10.86
CA GLN A 113 -14.22 -18.15 -10.68
C GLN A 113 -13.76 -16.87 -11.38
N TYR A 114 -14.23 -16.63 -12.61
CA TYR A 114 -13.94 -15.40 -13.34
C TYR A 114 -14.39 -14.15 -12.58
N TRP A 115 -15.60 -14.18 -12.00
CA TRP A 115 -16.13 -13.07 -11.22
C TRP A 115 -15.36 -12.85 -9.91
N ILE A 116 -14.94 -13.92 -9.24
CA ILE A 116 -14.08 -13.82 -8.05
C ILE A 116 -12.75 -13.18 -8.43
N ASP A 117 -12.10 -13.64 -9.50
CA ASP A 117 -10.84 -13.06 -9.99
C ASP A 117 -10.97 -11.58 -10.34
N LEU A 118 -12.05 -11.20 -11.02
CA LEU A 118 -12.37 -9.82 -11.34
C LEU A 118 -12.55 -9.00 -10.06
N LEU A 119 -13.41 -9.43 -9.14
CA LEU A 119 -13.73 -8.69 -7.93
C LEU A 119 -12.50 -8.50 -7.05
N VAL A 120 -11.73 -9.57 -6.83
CA VAL A 120 -10.49 -9.52 -6.05
C VAL A 120 -9.48 -8.57 -6.70
N PHE A 121 -9.33 -8.64 -8.03
CA PHE A 121 -8.43 -7.76 -8.75
C PHE A 121 -8.83 -6.28 -8.63
N LEU A 122 -10.09 -5.96 -8.97
CA LEU A 122 -10.61 -4.60 -8.94
C LEU A 122 -10.59 -4.04 -7.53
N TYR A 123 -11.02 -4.82 -6.54
CA TYR A 123 -11.00 -4.42 -5.14
C TYR A 123 -9.57 -4.12 -4.67
N GLY A 124 -8.59 -4.95 -5.04
CA GLY A 124 -7.17 -4.72 -4.71
C GLY A 124 -6.65 -3.39 -5.29
N VAL A 125 -6.91 -3.13 -6.58
CA VAL A 125 -6.48 -1.89 -7.25
C VAL A 125 -7.18 -0.66 -6.67
N ILE A 126 -8.51 -0.69 -6.62
CA ILE A 126 -9.32 0.44 -6.15
C ILE A 126 -8.99 0.75 -4.70
N SER A 127 -8.91 -0.27 -3.84
CA SER A 127 -8.61 -0.06 -2.42
C SER A 127 -7.21 0.52 -2.22
N LEU A 128 -6.22 0.08 -2.99
CA LEU A 128 -4.87 0.65 -2.95
C LEU A 128 -4.87 2.12 -3.40
N ILE A 129 -5.45 2.41 -4.57
CA ILE A 129 -5.46 3.76 -5.13
C ILE A 129 -6.20 4.72 -4.19
N LEU A 130 -7.33 4.28 -3.65
CA LEU A 130 -8.16 5.07 -2.77
C LEU A 130 -7.47 5.34 -1.42
N THR A 131 -6.85 4.31 -0.84
CA THR A 131 -6.20 4.38 0.48
C THR A 131 -4.85 5.09 0.45
N LEU A 132 -4.05 4.91 -0.61
CA LEU A 132 -2.69 5.46 -0.71
C LEU A 132 -2.64 6.84 -1.37
N TYR A 133 -3.53 7.10 -2.33
CA TYR A 133 -3.44 8.32 -3.15
C TYR A 133 -4.66 9.20 -3.01
N ILE A 134 -5.87 8.73 -3.32
CA ILE A 134 -7.05 9.61 -3.38
C ILE A 134 -7.37 10.23 -2.02
N ILE A 135 -7.56 9.42 -0.96
CA ILE A 135 -7.88 9.94 0.37
C ILE A 135 -6.75 10.86 0.87
N PRO A 136 -5.47 10.46 0.87
CA PRO A 136 -4.41 11.32 1.42
C PRO A 136 -4.16 12.60 0.60
N LEU A 137 -4.35 12.57 -0.73
CA LEU A 137 -4.22 13.77 -1.56
C LEU A 137 -5.35 14.77 -1.31
N ILE A 138 -6.59 14.30 -1.12
CA ILE A 138 -7.75 15.17 -0.82
C ILE A 138 -7.63 15.78 0.57
N LYS A 139 -7.15 15.02 1.55
CA LYS A 139 -7.02 15.48 2.94
C LYS A 139 -5.74 16.26 3.24
N GLU A 140 -4.88 16.46 2.24
CA GLU A 140 -3.55 17.09 2.38
C GLU A 140 -2.59 16.33 3.32
N GLU A 141 -2.96 15.12 3.76
CA GLU A 141 -2.16 14.23 4.64
C GLU A 141 -0.93 13.63 3.92
N PHE A 142 -0.82 13.76 2.60
CA PHE A 142 0.31 13.22 1.82
C PHE A 142 1.66 13.85 2.24
N GLN A 143 1.64 15.05 2.82
CA GLN A 143 2.83 15.79 3.24
C GLN A 143 3.28 15.47 4.67
N GLU A 144 2.34 15.37 5.62
CA GLU A 144 2.61 15.07 7.04
C GLU A 144 3.37 13.76 7.26
N ALA A 145 3.49 12.92 6.23
CA ALA A 145 4.21 11.67 6.32
C ALA A 145 5.34 11.48 5.31
N ALA A 146 5.55 12.46 4.41
CA ALA A 146 6.81 12.59 3.70
C ALA A 146 7.86 13.25 4.61
N ASP A 147 7.45 14.27 5.37
CA ASP A 147 8.29 14.94 6.38
C ASP A 147 7.90 14.49 7.80
N GLU A 148 8.74 13.66 8.45
CA GLU A 148 8.64 13.47 9.90
C GLU A 148 9.08 14.77 10.60
N GLY A 149 8.18 15.76 10.69
CA GLY A 149 8.43 16.99 11.43
C GLY A 149 8.71 16.74 12.91
N VAL A 150 9.48 17.64 13.55
CA VAL A 150 9.83 17.57 14.98
C VAL A 150 8.58 17.47 15.86
N VAL A 151 7.51 18.18 15.48
CA VAL A 151 6.22 18.20 16.20
C VAL A 151 5.54 16.82 16.16
N ASP A 152 5.54 16.14 15.01
CA ASP A 152 4.97 14.80 14.90
C ASP A 152 5.80 13.76 15.62
N ARG A 153 7.13 13.92 15.64
CA ARG A 153 8.00 13.08 16.47
C ARG A 153 7.65 13.21 17.96
N VAL A 154 7.46 14.43 18.45
CA VAL A 154 7.05 14.70 19.85
C VAL A 154 5.65 14.17 20.14
N LYS A 155 4.68 14.39 19.24
CA LYS A 155 3.31 13.85 19.37
C LYS A 155 3.30 12.32 19.39
N ARG A 156 4.17 11.69 18.59
CA ARG A 156 4.33 10.23 18.54
C ARG A 156 4.96 9.69 19.82
N GLU A 157 6.00 10.33 20.33
CA GLU A 157 6.62 9.98 21.61
C GLU A 157 5.63 10.12 22.77
N ALA A 158 4.88 11.22 22.82
CA ALA A 158 3.84 11.44 23.82
C ALA A 158 2.74 10.36 23.75
N LYS A 159 2.28 10.01 22.53
CA LYS A 159 1.28 8.96 22.31
C LYS A 159 1.82 7.57 22.71
N GLU A 160 3.09 7.27 22.42
CA GLU A 160 3.75 6.04 22.87
C GLU A 160 3.83 5.95 24.39
N ILE A 161 4.24 7.03 25.07
CA ILE A 161 4.34 7.08 26.53
C ILE A 161 2.95 6.88 27.15
N GLY A 162 1.93 7.61 26.68
CA GLY A 162 0.55 7.45 27.15
C GLY A 162 0.01 6.04 26.94
N ARG A 163 0.34 5.39 25.81
CA ARG A 163 -0.03 3.98 25.56
C ARG A 163 0.71 3.02 26.46
N LYS A 164 2.00 3.23 26.76
CA LYS A 164 2.75 2.39 27.72
C LYS A 164 2.12 2.44 29.11
N ILE A 165 1.76 3.64 29.58
CA ILE A 165 1.07 3.82 30.88
C ILE A 165 -0.27 3.08 30.87
N LYS A 166 -1.07 3.23 29.80
CA LYS A 166 -2.34 2.50 29.65
C LYS A 166 -2.15 0.98 29.60
N LYS A 167 -1.13 0.46 28.89
CA LYS A 167 -0.79 -0.97 28.86
C LYS A 167 -0.41 -1.48 30.24
N GLY A 168 0.43 -0.75 30.98
CA GLY A 168 0.80 -1.07 32.36
C GLY A 168 -0.43 -1.15 33.27
N TYR A 169 -1.30 -0.15 33.20
CA TYR A 169 -2.56 -0.11 33.96
C TYR A 169 -3.49 -1.29 33.61
N PHE A 170 -3.68 -1.61 32.33
CA PHE A 170 -4.52 -2.73 31.92
C PHE A 170 -3.90 -4.10 32.25
N SER A 171 -2.59 -4.22 32.17
CA SER A 171 -1.86 -5.42 32.59
C SER A 171 -2.01 -5.67 34.10
N LEU A 172 -1.85 -4.62 34.91
CA LEU A 172 -2.07 -4.66 36.36
C LEU A 172 -3.51 -5.08 36.71
N ARG A 173 -4.50 -4.61 35.95
CA ARG A 173 -5.91 -5.02 36.11
C ARG A 173 -6.27 -6.33 35.41
N LYS A 174 -5.30 -7.12 34.93
CA LYS A 174 -5.48 -8.40 34.20
C LYS A 174 -6.39 -8.29 32.96
N LYS A 175 -6.55 -7.10 32.37
CA LYS A 175 -7.34 -6.85 31.16
C LYS A 175 -6.52 -7.09 29.90
N TYR A 176 -6.07 -8.33 29.69
CA TYR A 176 -5.15 -8.72 28.60
C TYR A 176 -5.68 -8.45 27.19
N ALA A 177 -7.01 -8.49 26.98
CA ALA A 177 -7.63 -8.11 25.71
C ALA A 177 -7.30 -6.66 25.33
N LYS A 178 -7.38 -5.73 26.30
CA LYS A 178 -7.08 -4.31 26.08
C LYS A 178 -5.60 -4.08 25.79
N VAL A 179 -4.71 -4.90 26.35
CA VAL A 179 -3.26 -4.84 26.04
C VAL A 179 -3.00 -5.26 24.59
N GLN A 180 -3.60 -6.37 24.13
CA GLN A 180 -3.48 -6.81 22.74
C GLN A 180 -4.06 -5.79 21.75
N ILE A 181 -5.20 -5.17 22.06
CA ILE A 181 -5.77 -4.12 21.19
C ILE A 181 -4.82 -2.90 21.15
N GLN A 182 -4.15 -2.54 22.24
CA GLN A 182 -3.15 -1.46 22.23
C GLN A 182 -1.90 -1.82 21.42
N ASP A 183 -1.47 -3.09 21.41
CA ASP A 183 -0.40 -3.58 20.52
C ASP A 183 -0.82 -3.47 19.04
N GLN A 184 -2.06 -3.85 18.72
CA GLN A 184 -2.63 -3.72 17.38
C GLN A 184 -2.79 -2.27 16.95
N MET A 185 -3.23 -1.37 17.84
CA MET A 185 -3.26 0.07 17.55
C MET A 185 -1.86 0.65 17.31
N THR A 186 -0.82 0.10 17.94
CA THR A 186 0.56 0.52 17.66
C THR A 186 0.99 0.06 16.27
N LEU A 187 0.58 -1.14 15.86
CA LEU A 187 0.73 -1.62 14.48
C LEU A 187 0.01 -0.72 13.48
N GLY A 188 -1.21 -0.27 13.80
CA GLY A 188 -1.98 0.64 12.95
C GLY A 188 -1.30 1.99 12.73
N ASP A 189 -0.81 2.65 13.78
CA ASP A 189 -0.06 3.90 13.64
C ASP A 189 1.22 3.71 12.79
N VAL A 190 1.90 2.57 12.94
CA VAL A 190 3.08 2.23 12.12
C VAL A 190 2.66 1.99 10.67
N LEU A 191 1.54 1.31 10.44
CA LEU A 191 0.99 1.09 9.12
C LEU A 191 0.57 2.39 8.44
N ASP A 192 0.02 3.36 9.16
CA ASP A 192 -0.32 4.68 8.62
C ASP A 192 0.92 5.48 8.17
N ILE A 193 2.00 5.47 8.96
CA ILE A 193 3.27 6.08 8.54
C ILE A 193 3.83 5.37 7.30
N TRP A 194 3.75 4.04 7.29
CA TRP A 194 4.21 3.24 6.16
C TRP A 194 3.34 3.40 4.93
N ARG A 195 2.03 3.56 5.08
CA ARG A 195 1.06 3.83 4.01
C ARG A 195 1.53 4.99 3.15
N ASN A 196 1.95 6.07 3.80
CA ASN A 196 2.38 7.26 3.10
C ASN A 196 3.76 7.07 2.45
N ARG A 197 4.69 6.36 3.08
CA ARG A 197 5.95 5.94 2.42
C ARG A 197 5.68 5.05 1.21
N PHE A 198 4.76 4.10 1.32
CA PHE A 198 4.37 3.23 0.21
C PHE A 198 3.72 4.02 -0.92
N ALA A 199 2.91 5.03 -0.61
CA ALA A 199 2.35 5.91 -1.63
C ALA A 199 3.46 6.56 -2.46
N VAL A 200 4.58 6.98 -1.87
CA VAL A 200 5.70 7.53 -2.65
C VAL A 200 6.47 6.43 -3.38
N TYR A 201 6.84 5.32 -2.72
CA TYR A 201 7.62 4.24 -3.37
C TYR A 201 6.87 3.55 -4.51
N LEU A 202 5.56 3.39 -4.39
CA LEU A 202 4.73 2.76 -5.41
C LEU A 202 4.50 3.66 -6.63
N LEU A 203 4.86 4.95 -6.59
CA LEU A 203 4.88 5.80 -7.78
C LEU A 203 5.83 5.27 -8.86
N ILE A 204 6.93 4.62 -8.50
CA ILE A 204 7.86 4.05 -9.50
C ILE A 204 7.21 2.88 -10.25
N PRO A 205 6.74 1.81 -9.58
CA PRO A 205 5.95 0.78 -10.26
C PRO A 205 4.82 1.38 -11.09
N ILE A 206 4.05 2.32 -10.55
CA ILE A 206 2.95 2.96 -11.27
C ILE A 206 3.45 3.70 -12.52
N ALA A 207 4.57 4.42 -12.45
CA ALA A 207 5.17 5.08 -13.59
C ALA A 207 5.61 4.08 -14.67
N ILE A 208 6.23 2.96 -14.27
CA ILE A 208 6.64 1.88 -15.18
C ILE A 208 5.42 1.23 -15.84
N GLY A 209 4.38 0.94 -15.06
CA GLY A 209 3.14 0.38 -15.59
C GLY A 209 2.44 1.36 -16.54
N SER A 210 2.45 2.65 -16.22
CA SER A 210 1.79 3.70 -17.00
C SER A 210 2.63 4.23 -18.17
N LEU A 211 3.70 3.55 -18.60
CA LEU A 211 4.50 3.97 -19.76
C LEU A 211 3.66 4.12 -21.04
N ILE A 212 2.63 3.27 -21.21
CA ILE A 212 1.64 3.39 -22.31
C ILE A 212 0.82 4.70 -22.24
N PHE A 213 0.73 5.30 -21.06
CA PHE A 213 0.14 6.60 -20.79
C PHE A 213 1.25 7.59 -20.43
N THR A 214 2.11 7.95 -21.39
CA THR A 214 3.31 8.76 -21.17
C THR A 214 3.11 9.99 -20.28
N PRO A 215 2.00 10.79 -20.39
CA PRO A 215 1.75 11.91 -19.49
C PRO A 215 1.59 11.49 -18.03
N VAL A 216 0.90 10.38 -17.78
CA VAL A 216 0.68 9.80 -16.45
C VAL A 216 2.00 9.31 -15.85
N ALA A 217 2.82 8.60 -16.65
CA ALA A 217 4.15 8.18 -16.24
C ALA A 217 5.04 9.38 -15.88
N PHE A 218 5.01 10.44 -16.69
CA PHE A 218 5.75 11.67 -16.45
C PHE A 218 5.33 12.32 -15.12
N VAL A 219 4.02 12.46 -14.86
CA VAL A 219 3.52 13.01 -13.59
C VAL A 219 4.03 12.19 -12.41
N CYS A 220 3.96 10.86 -12.47
CA CYS A 220 4.43 9.97 -11.40
C CYS A 220 5.94 10.12 -11.15
N ILE A 221 6.76 10.16 -12.21
CA ILE A 221 8.22 10.31 -12.12
C ILE A 221 8.58 11.67 -11.53
N ILE A 222 7.98 12.76 -12.02
CA ILE A 222 8.30 14.09 -11.51
C ILE A 222 7.88 14.25 -10.05
N PHE A 223 6.71 13.73 -9.69
CA PHE A 223 6.24 13.77 -8.29
C PHE A 223 7.19 12.96 -7.38
N TRP A 224 7.63 11.79 -7.84
CA TRP A 224 8.62 10.97 -7.14
C TRP A 224 9.97 11.70 -6.99
N LEU A 225 10.51 12.28 -8.07
CA LEU A 225 11.78 13.02 -8.06
C LEU A 225 11.70 14.26 -7.15
N LYS A 226 10.55 14.96 -7.15
CA LYS A 226 10.34 16.13 -6.30
C LYS A 226 10.45 15.78 -4.82
N ILE A 227 9.85 14.65 -4.42
CA ILE A 227 9.87 14.17 -3.04
C ILE A 227 11.25 13.61 -2.66
N PHE A 228 11.85 12.74 -3.48
CA PHE A 228 13.09 12.03 -3.08
C PHE A 228 14.39 12.78 -3.40
N VAL A 229 14.48 13.43 -4.55
CA VAL A 229 15.75 13.98 -5.06
C VAL A 229 15.88 15.46 -4.73
N PHE A 230 14.78 16.20 -4.87
CA PHE A 230 14.85 17.64 -4.75
C PHE A 230 14.60 18.15 -3.32
N ASP A 231 14.05 17.32 -2.43
CA ASP A 231 13.61 17.70 -1.08
C ASP A 231 12.87 19.06 -1.08
N LYS A 232 12.19 19.33 -2.20
CA LYS A 232 11.61 20.63 -2.50
C LYS A 232 10.20 20.57 -1.95
N GLY A 233 10.01 21.40 -0.92
CA GLY A 233 8.77 21.57 -0.20
C GLY A 233 7.51 21.60 -1.07
N GLU A 234 6.45 21.21 -0.41
CA GLU A 234 5.05 21.18 -0.80
C GLU A 234 4.71 21.03 -2.30
N PRO A 235 4.19 19.85 -2.74
CA PRO A 235 3.59 19.75 -4.07
C PRO A 235 2.49 20.79 -4.23
N LYS A 236 2.56 21.53 -5.34
CA LYS A 236 1.59 22.59 -5.62
C LYS A 236 0.24 21.98 -5.94
N LEU A 237 -0.83 22.74 -5.73
CA LEU A 237 -2.20 22.27 -5.95
C LEU A 237 -2.39 21.63 -7.34
N TYR A 238 -1.84 22.23 -8.40
CA TYR A 238 -1.97 21.68 -9.75
C TYR A 238 -1.20 20.35 -9.95
N GLU A 239 -0.07 20.13 -9.28
CA GLU A 239 0.67 18.87 -9.33
C GLU A 239 -0.10 17.77 -8.61
N ARG A 240 -0.71 18.10 -7.46
CA ARG A 240 -1.59 17.18 -6.72
C ARG A 240 -2.81 16.81 -7.54
N ILE A 241 -3.47 17.78 -8.18
CA ILE A 241 -4.62 17.55 -9.06
C ILE A 241 -4.21 16.67 -10.25
N ALA A 242 -3.06 16.95 -10.88
CA ALA A 242 -2.56 16.13 -11.99
C ALA A 242 -2.29 14.69 -11.56
N LEU A 243 -1.69 14.48 -10.37
CA LEU A 243 -1.48 13.14 -9.82
C LEU A 243 -2.81 12.44 -9.50
N LEU A 244 -3.79 13.16 -8.93
CA LEU A 244 -5.11 12.62 -8.64
C LEU A 244 -5.82 12.15 -9.92
N ILE A 245 -5.84 12.99 -10.96
CA ILE A 245 -6.40 12.66 -12.28
C ILE A 245 -5.68 11.45 -12.88
N SER A 246 -4.35 11.41 -12.77
CA SER A 246 -3.53 10.28 -13.21
C SER A 246 -3.92 8.97 -12.54
N MET A 247 -4.13 8.98 -11.21
CA MET A 247 -4.55 7.79 -10.46
C MET A 247 -5.96 7.33 -10.82
N ILE A 248 -6.90 8.27 -10.98
CA ILE A 248 -8.27 7.97 -11.43
C ILE A 248 -8.23 7.36 -12.83
N TRP A 249 -7.45 7.94 -13.74
CA TRP A 249 -7.29 7.44 -15.10
C TRP A 249 -6.77 6.00 -15.13
N ILE A 250 -5.69 5.69 -14.39
CA ILE A 250 -5.15 4.33 -14.30
C ILE A 250 -6.19 3.35 -13.75
N ALA A 251 -6.91 3.74 -12.70
CA ALA A 251 -7.98 2.91 -12.13
C ALA A 251 -9.06 2.61 -13.16
N THR A 252 -9.55 3.65 -13.86
CA THR A 252 -10.57 3.54 -14.89
C THR A 252 -10.13 2.64 -16.02
N ILE A 253 -8.93 2.85 -16.58
CA ILE A 253 -8.40 1.99 -17.65
C ILE A 253 -8.30 0.55 -17.18
N THR A 254 -7.76 0.32 -15.97
CA THR A 254 -7.60 -1.04 -15.44
C THR A 254 -8.95 -1.76 -15.31
N CYS A 255 -9.96 -1.05 -14.80
CA CYS A 255 -11.33 -1.57 -14.68
C CYS A 255 -11.93 -1.88 -16.05
N LEU A 256 -11.85 -0.95 -17.00
CA LEU A 256 -12.43 -1.10 -18.33
C LEU A 256 -11.73 -2.20 -19.14
N SER A 257 -10.40 -2.23 -19.11
CA SER A 257 -9.59 -3.20 -19.84
C SER A 257 -9.89 -4.63 -19.43
N TYR A 258 -10.06 -4.88 -18.13
CA TYR A 258 -10.37 -6.22 -17.63
C TYR A 258 -11.85 -6.57 -17.84
N ALA A 259 -12.78 -5.63 -17.66
CA ALA A 259 -14.22 -5.89 -17.79
C ALA A 259 -14.67 -6.13 -19.24
N PHE A 260 -14.14 -5.36 -20.19
CA PHE A 260 -14.58 -5.39 -21.59
C PHE A 260 -13.69 -6.22 -22.52
N LYS A 261 -12.63 -6.87 -21.98
CA LYS A 261 -11.66 -7.66 -22.76
C LYS A 261 -11.27 -6.95 -24.07
N LEU A 262 -10.79 -5.70 -23.95
CA LEU A 262 -10.40 -4.89 -25.10
C LEU A 262 -9.43 -5.65 -26.02
N VAL A 263 -9.34 -5.29 -27.30
CA VAL A 263 -8.49 -5.99 -28.30
C VAL A 263 -7.02 -6.14 -27.86
N PHE A 264 -6.51 -5.20 -27.07
CA PHE A 264 -5.18 -5.28 -26.48
C PHE A 264 -5.04 -6.37 -25.40
N PHE A 265 -6.14 -6.74 -24.74
CA PHE A 265 -6.21 -7.77 -23.70
C PHE A 265 -6.11 -9.19 -24.27
N THR A 266 -6.68 -9.44 -25.46
CA THR A 266 -6.53 -10.75 -26.13
C THR A 266 -5.11 -10.98 -26.62
N SER A 267 -4.38 -9.91 -26.94
CA SER A 267 -2.97 -9.99 -27.38
C SER A 267 -2.00 -10.40 -26.27
N ILE A 268 -2.37 -10.20 -24.99
CA ILE A 268 -1.56 -10.56 -23.83
C ILE A 268 -1.99 -11.89 -23.18
N GLU A 269 -3.03 -12.54 -23.72
CA GLU A 269 -3.61 -13.76 -23.15
C GLU A 269 -2.61 -14.91 -22.96
N PRO A 270 -1.69 -15.19 -23.90
CA PRO A 270 -0.66 -16.21 -23.71
C PRO A 270 0.26 -15.96 -22.51
N PHE A 271 0.34 -14.72 -22.03
CA PHE A 271 1.20 -14.30 -20.93
C PHE A 271 0.44 -14.16 -19.60
N PHE A 272 -0.83 -14.57 -19.49
CA PHE A 272 -1.61 -14.40 -18.26
C PHE A 272 -0.97 -15.03 -17.02
N TRP A 273 -0.29 -16.16 -17.15
CA TRP A 273 0.41 -16.79 -16.03
C TRP A 273 1.46 -15.85 -15.42
N THR A 274 2.18 -15.07 -16.23
CA THR A 274 3.17 -14.09 -15.74
C THR A 274 2.49 -12.97 -14.95
N ILE A 275 1.30 -12.55 -15.37
CA ILE A 275 0.50 -11.55 -14.67
C ILE A 275 0.11 -12.04 -13.26
N GLN A 276 -0.22 -13.34 -13.11
CA GLN A 276 -0.51 -13.94 -11.81
C GLN A 276 0.75 -14.11 -10.94
N VAL A 277 1.93 -14.30 -11.54
CA VAL A 277 3.20 -14.28 -10.80
C VAL A 277 3.43 -12.91 -10.14
N PHE A 278 3.20 -11.81 -10.86
CA PHE A 278 3.30 -10.47 -10.28
C PHE A 278 2.28 -10.22 -9.16
N TYR A 279 1.07 -10.78 -9.28
CA TYR A 279 0.09 -10.76 -8.19
C TYR A 279 0.60 -11.47 -6.93
N LEU A 280 1.16 -12.68 -7.08
CA LEU A 280 1.79 -13.41 -5.98
C LEU A 280 2.94 -12.61 -5.36
N VAL A 281 3.81 -12.00 -6.17
CA VAL A 281 4.91 -11.14 -5.70
C VAL A 281 4.38 -9.97 -4.86
N GLY A 282 3.30 -9.32 -5.30
CA GLY A 282 2.64 -8.25 -4.55
C GLY A 282 2.12 -8.71 -3.18
N ILE A 283 1.48 -9.88 -3.12
CA ILE A 283 1.01 -10.50 -1.87
C ILE A 283 2.21 -10.85 -0.97
N LEU A 284 3.26 -11.46 -1.50
CA LEU A 284 4.44 -11.86 -0.73
C LEU A 284 5.14 -10.64 -0.13
N ILE A 285 5.40 -9.60 -0.93
CA ILE A 285 6.06 -8.37 -0.45
C ILE A 285 5.26 -7.74 0.68
N SER A 286 3.95 -7.52 0.48
CA SER A 286 3.08 -6.92 1.49
C SER A 286 2.99 -7.78 2.77
N THR A 287 2.89 -9.10 2.62
CA THR A 287 2.87 -10.05 3.74
C THR A 287 4.18 -10.03 4.52
N CYS A 288 5.32 -10.10 3.84
CA CYS A 288 6.64 -10.04 4.49
C CYS A 288 6.84 -8.75 5.26
N ILE A 289 6.46 -7.61 4.67
CA ILE A 289 6.50 -6.29 5.33
C ILE A 289 5.62 -6.30 6.58
N TYR A 290 4.39 -6.77 6.46
CA TYR A 290 3.44 -6.83 7.57
C TYR A 290 3.95 -7.73 8.71
N LEU A 291 4.40 -8.95 8.40
CA LEU A 291 4.95 -9.90 9.37
C LEU A 291 6.21 -9.39 10.05
N TYR A 292 7.16 -8.83 9.30
CA TYR A 292 8.37 -8.25 9.86
C TYR A 292 8.03 -7.17 10.90
N ARG A 293 7.04 -6.31 10.60
CA ARG A 293 6.59 -5.26 11.52
C ARG A 293 5.86 -5.82 12.73
N PHE A 294 4.98 -6.79 12.52
CA PHE A 294 4.29 -7.52 13.58
C PHE A 294 5.26 -8.15 14.59
N ILE A 295 6.29 -8.84 14.09
CA ILE A 295 7.33 -9.47 14.91
C ILE A 295 8.16 -8.42 15.63
N LYS A 296 8.61 -7.36 14.94
CA LYS A 296 9.41 -6.30 15.56
C LYS A 296 8.68 -5.62 16.71
N LEU A 297 7.37 -5.36 16.57
CA LEU A 297 6.57 -4.74 17.62
C LEU A 297 6.34 -5.68 18.80
N LYS A 298 6.06 -6.97 18.58
CA LYS A 298 6.01 -7.96 19.66
C LYS A 298 7.35 -8.16 20.37
N GLY A 299 8.46 -8.18 19.62
CA GLY A 299 9.81 -8.36 20.15
C GLY A 299 10.27 -7.21 21.05
N ILE A 300 9.95 -5.96 20.68
CA ILE A 300 10.24 -4.78 21.49
C ILE A 300 9.43 -4.81 22.80
N THR A 301 8.16 -5.21 22.75
CA THR A 301 7.30 -5.32 23.95
C THR A 301 7.80 -6.42 24.89
N ILE A 302 8.19 -7.59 24.38
CA ILE A 302 8.68 -8.71 25.22
C ILE A 302 10.03 -8.39 25.86
N LYS A 303 10.99 -7.81 25.12
CA LYS A 303 12.30 -7.44 25.68
C LYS A 303 12.17 -6.41 26.80
N LYS A 304 11.39 -5.34 26.60
CA LYS A 304 11.21 -4.29 27.60
C LYS A 304 10.50 -4.78 28.86
N VAL A 305 9.48 -5.62 28.71
CA VAL A 305 8.82 -6.24 29.89
C VAL A 305 9.79 -7.12 30.66
N LYS A 306 10.67 -7.86 29.97
CA LYS A 306 11.70 -8.68 30.62
C LYS A 306 12.75 -7.83 31.35
N GLU A 307 13.18 -6.72 30.77
CA GLU A 307 14.09 -5.74 31.39
C GLU A 307 13.45 -5.08 32.63
N GLU A 308 12.19 -4.64 32.55
CA GLU A 308 11.50 -3.99 33.67
C GLU A 308 11.25 -4.98 34.84
N ILE A 309 10.97 -6.25 34.55
CA ILE A 309 10.89 -7.31 35.57
C ILE A 309 12.27 -7.54 36.22
N ARG A 310 13.35 -7.48 35.43
CA ARG A 310 14.71 -7.65 35.93
C ARG A 310 15.12 -6.48 36.82
N GLU A 311 14.82 -5.24 36.41
CA GLU A 311 15.06 -4.01 37.19
C GLU A 311 14.30 -4.01 38.52
N ARG A 312 13.02 -4.41 38.53
CA ARG A 312 12.23 -4.52 39.77
C ARG A 312 12.76 -5.61 40.70
N ARG A 313 13.25 -6.73 40.15
CA ARG A 313 13.88 -7.79 40.96
C ARG A 313 15.22 -7.32 41.55
N SER A 314 16.05 -6.59 40.80
CA SER A 314 17.29 -6.02 41.33
C SER A 314 17.05 -4.88 42.32
N ALA A 315 15.99 -4.08 42.15
CA ALA A 315 15.64 -3.02 43.09
C ALA A 315 15.09 -3.55 44.42
N ASN A 316 14.43 -4.71 44.43
CA ASN A 316 13.98 -5.36 45.66
C ASN A 316 15.12 -6.14 46.34
N ALA A 317 16.07 -6.70 45.58
CA ALA A 317 17.25 -7.38 46.14
C ALA A 317 18.26 -6.44 46.80
N ASN A 318 18.18 -5.12 46.55
CA ASN A 318 19.02 -4.09 47.19
C ASN A 318 18.36 -3.45 48.42
N LYS A 319 17.19 -3.93 48.85
CA LYS A 319 16.46 -3.43 50.02
C LYS A 319 16.47 -4.40 51.21
N ASP A 320 17.06 -5.58 51.03
CA ASP A 320 17.35 -6.58 52.07
C ASP A 320 18.84 -6.53 52.42
#